data_AF-A0A836G6B6-F1
#
_entry.id   AF-A0A836G6B6-F1
#
_cell.length_a   1.000
_cell.length_b   1.000
_cell.length_c   1.000
_cell.angle_alpha   90.00
_cell.angle_beta   90.00
_cell.angle_gamma   90.00
#
_symmetry.space_group_name_H-M   'P 1'
#
loop_
_entity.id
_entity.type
_entity.pdbx_description
1 polymer ?
#
loop_
_entity_poly.entity_id
_entity_poly.type
_entity_poly.pdbx_seq_one_letter_code
_entity_poly.pdbx_strand_id
1 'polypeptide(L)'
;MKRPRTGYTDTNNERAEKVHAFIKSLHFSVPLYRLREQQVRRECPQCHKRRLYYCYDCLTTVHPESHPPPLALPLNVYVILHPNELRGKSTSLAASTISPDLHIVEYPAVPEELEPESTLVLYPSEQSVELHEVRHLDQYKNVVFIDSTWQQSKAIARDERVKKLKHVRIKSQTSLFWRFQNNDPTYLATVEAIYYFLREYITQVNQVKAEAEHSGSSPSPPLAHQIETKDSKASASASNEVSLNTTDGAASSDDASTFYHGEVDDLLYYYINQYIGVQQRYTNGNLNKYTNRHFSGYIIQNTSWDELVTPPPIDNSTNETTTEAPRKASD
;
A
#
# COMPACT_ATOMS: atom_id res chain seq x y z
N MET A 1 30.46 9.55 1.83
CA MET A 1 30.15 10.01 0.46
C MET A 1 28.64 9.95 0.27
N LYS A 2 27.97 11.05 -0.10
CA LYS A 2 26.54 10.99 -0.48
C LYS A 2 26.47 10.23 -1.81
N ARG A 3 25.76 9.10 -1.87
CA ARG A 3 25.48 8.41 -3.15
C ARG A 3 24.95 9.45 -4.15
N PRO A 4 25.39 9.44 -5.42
CA PRO A 4 24.80 10.28 -6.45
C PRO A 4 23.29 10.05 -6.46
N ARG A 5 22.51 11.13 -6.57
CA ARG A 5 21.04 11.06 -6.66
C ARG A 5 20.68 10.41 -7.99
N THR A 6 20.48 9.10 -8.02
CA THR A 6 19.93 8.44 -9.21
C THR A 6 18.46 8.79 -9.27
N GLY A 7 18.13 9.63 -10.26
CA GLY A 7 16.80 10.05 -10.68
C GLY A 7 15.88 8.89 -11.04
N TYR A 8 14.66 9.21 -11.50
CA TYR A 8 13.92 8.24 -12.31
C TYR A 8 14.72 8.03 -13.59
N THR A 9 14.90 6.78 -13.99
CA THR A 9 15.60 6.43 -15.23
C THR A 9 14.72 6.58 -16.46
N ASP A 10 13.41 6.46 -16.26
CA ASP A 10 12.39 6.64 -17.28
C ASP A 10 12.35 8.08 -17.80
N THR A 11 12.08 8.23 -19.09
CA THR A 11 11.72 9.51 -19.69
C THR A 11 10.41 10.04 -19.11
N ASN A 12 10.17 11.34 -19.28
CA ASN A 12 8.93 11.98 -18.81
C ASN A 12 7.66 11.30 -19.34
N ASN A 13 7.64 10.92 -20.62
CA ASN A 13 6.48 10.28 -21.25
C ASN A 13 6.28 8.84 -20.75
N GLU A 14 7.35 8.06 -20.63
CA GLU A 14 7.28 6.69 -20.06
C GLU A 14 6.76 6.73 -18.63
N ARG A 15 7.19 7.70 -17.81
CA ARG A 15 6.62 7.89 -16.47
C ARG A 15 5.14 8.25 -16.53
N ALA A 16 4.74 9.17 -17.41
CA ALA A 16 3.34 9.57 -17.56
C ALA A 16 2.46 8.36 -17.86
N GLU A 17 2.85 7.56 -18.85
CA GLU A 17 2.15 6.34 -19.26
C GLU A 17 2.07 5.32 -18.13
N LYS A 18 3.18 5.01 -17.46
CA LYS A 18 3.22 4.07 -16.33
C LYS A 18 2.31 4.51 -15.19
N VAL A 19 2.36 5.79 -14.81
CA VAL A 19 1.55 6.32 -13.71
C VAL A 19 0.06 6.33 -14.09
N HIS A 20 -0.28 6.74 -15.32
CA HIS A 20 -1.67 6.69 -15.80
C HIS A 20 -2.20 5.26 -15.85
N ALA A 21 -1.43 4.32 -16.41
CA ALA A 21 -1.81 2.92 -16.48
C ALA A 21 -2.04 2.33 -15.09
N PHE A 22 -1.13 2.59 -14.14
CA PHE A 22 -1.29 2.13 -12.76
C PHE A 22 -2.52 2.72 -12.08
N ILE A 23 -2.76 4.04 -12.19
CA ILE A 23 -3.93 4.65 -11.54
C ILE A 23 -5.23 4.11 -12.17
N LYS A 24 -5.27 3.93 -13.50
CA LYS A 24 -6.43 3.37 -14.22
C LYS A 24 -6.67 1.89 -13.90
N SER A 25 -5.65 1.15 -13.45
CA SER A 25 -5.81 -0.26 -13.06
C SER A 25 -6.34 -0.44 -11.63
N LEU A 26 -6.47 0.63 -10.84
CA LEU A 26 -6.98 0.54 -9.47
C LEU A 26 -8.51 0.59 -9.43
N HIS A 27 -9.09 -0.26 -8.59
CA HIS A 27 -10.52 -0.41 -8.38
C HIS A 27 -10.98 0.35 -7.13
N PHE A 28 -11.00 1.68 -7.20
CA PHE A 28 -11.53 2.48 -6.09
C PHE A 28 -13.04 2.29 -5.94
N SER A 29 -13.50 2.03 -4.72
CA SER A 29 -14.94 1.91 -4.41
C SER A 29 -15.68 3.23 -4.57
N VAL A 30 -14.97 4.35 -4.40
CA VAL A 30 -15.46 5.71 -4.64
C VAL A 30 -14.52 6.34 -5.68
N PRO A 31 -15.02 6.87 -6.81
CA PRO A 31 -14.14 7.46 -7.81
C PRO A 31 -13.49 8.75 -7.29
N LEU A 32 -12.26 9.03 -7.75
CA LEU A 32 -11.45 10.16 -7.26
C LEU A 32 -12.14 11.53 -7.45
N TYR A 33 -13.00 11.69 -8.47
CA TYR A 33 -13.71 12.95 -8.72
C TYR A 33 -14.64 13.33 -7.54
N ARG A 34 -15.22 12.35 -6.83
CA ARG A 34 -16.08 12.61 -5.65
C ARG A 34 -15.31 13.28 -4.52
N LEU A 35 -14.05 12.91 -4.36
CA LEU A 35 -13.16 13.59 -3.41
C LEU A 35 -12.79 15.00 -3.88
N ARG A 36 -12.66 15.23 -5.20
CA ARG A 36 -12.38 16.56 -5.77
C ARG A 36 -13.55 17.53 -5.69
N GLU A 37 -14.78 17.04 -5.64
CA GLU A 37 -15.97 17.87 -5.39
C GLU A 37 -15.89 18.57 -4.02
N GLN A 38 -15.15 18.00 -3.05
CA GLN A 38 -14.96 18.59 -1.73
C GLN A 38 -13.87 19.67 -1.75
N GLN A 39 -14.30 20.94 -1.79
CA GLN A 39 -13.40 22.10 -1.80
C GLN A 39 -13.40 22.88 -0.48
N VAL A 40 -14.35 22.60 0.41
CA VAL A 40 -14.54 23.34 1.66
C VAL A 40 -14.00 22.54 2.82
N ARG A 41 -13.17 23.15 3.67
CA ARG A 41 -12.72 22.51 4.91
C ARG A 41 -13.87 22.45 5.93
N ARG A 42 -14.15 21.28 6.49
CA ARG A 42 -15.11 21.04 7.58
C ARG A 42 -14.41 20.85 8.92
N GLU A 43 -15.13 21.08 10.01
CA GLU A 43 -14.61 20.87 11.37
C GLU A 43 -14.63 19.38 11.72
N CYS A 44 -13.54 18.92 12.34
CA CYS A 44 -13.50 17.58 12.93
C CYS A 44 -14.53 17.50 14.08
N PRO A 45 -15.39 16.47 14.12
CA PRO A 45 -16.39 16.32 15.19
C PRO A 45 -15.77 16.09 16.57
N GLN A 46 -14.51 15.64 16.64
CA GLN A 46 -13.81 15.32 17.89
C GLN A 46 -12.94 16.47 18.42
N CYS A 47 -12.20 17.16 17.54
CA CYS A 47 -11.22 18.18 17.96
C CYS A 47 -11.47 19.58 17.39
N HIS A 48 -12.55 19.76 16.62
CA HIS A 48 -12.97 21.03 16.00
C HIS A 48 -11.96 21.69 15.03
N LYS A 49 -10.78 21.09 14.82
CA LYS A 49 -9.84 21.56 13.81
C LYS A 49 -10.44 21.40 12.42
N ARG A 50 -10.26 22.41 11.57
CA ARG A 50 -10.72 22.38 10.18
C ARG A 50 -9.81 21.51 9.30
N ARG A 51 -10.42 20.59 8.56
CA ARG A 51 -9.78 19.58 7.71
C ARG A 51 -10.48 19.52 6.36
N LEU A 52 -9.75 19.14 5.30
CA LEU A 52 -10.34 19.06 3.96
C LEU A 52 -11.00 17.72 3.68
N TYR A 53 -10.45 16.60 4.16
CA TYR A 53 -10.98 15.26 3.85
C TYR A 53 -11.15 14.41 5.11
N TYR A 54 -10.08 14.32 5.91
CA TYR A 54 -10.05 13.60 7.17
C TYR A 54 -9.18 14.35 8.18
N CYS A 55 -9.38 14.04 9.46
CA CYS A 55 -8.57 14.54 10.55
C CYS A 55 -7.43 13.57 10.86
N TYR A 56 -6.19 13.94 10.52
CA TYR A 56 -5.00 13.16 10.88
C TYR A 56 -4.67 13.16 12.38
N ASP A 57 -5.35 13.97 13.21
CA ASP A 57 -5.18 13.91 14.66
C ASP A 57 -6.12 12.87 15.28
N CYS A 58 -7.40 12.90 14.90
CA CYS A 58 -8.45 12.03 15.46
C CYS A 58 -8.75 10.78 14.62
N LEU A 59 -8.08 10.63 13.47
CA LEU A 59 -8.26 9.53 12.50
C LEU A 59 -9.73 9.33 12.09
N THR A 60 -10.43 10.44 11.85
CA THR A 60 -11.85 10.44 11.49
C THR A 60 -12.10 11.26 10.22
N THR A 61 -13.02 10.80 9.39
CA THR A 61 -13.43 11.46 8.15
C THR A 61 -14.26 12.70 8.44
N VAL A 62 -14.10 13.77 7.64
CA VAL A 62 -14.97 14.97 7.74
C VAL A 62 -15.89 15.15 6.53
N HIS A 63 -15.67 14.38 5.45
CA HIS A 63 -16.57 14.24 4.30
C HIS A 63 -16.92 12.76 4.08
N PRO A 64 -17.83 12.18 4.89
CA PRO A 64 -18.21 10.77 4.74
C PRO A 64 -18.84 10.46 3.37
N GLU A 65 -19.44 11.44 2.70
CA GLU A 65 -20.06 11.28 1.38
C GLU A 65 -19.07 11.01 0.23
N SER A 66 -17.78 11.35 0.43
CA SER A 66 -16.71 11.15 -0.55
C SER A 66 -15.63 10.18 -0.05
N HIS A 67 -15.92 9.45 1.03
CA HIS A 67 -14.98 8.54 1.67
C HIS A 67 -15.28 7.11 1.25
N PRO A 68 -14.25 6.29 0.96
CA PRO A 68 -14.45 4.86 0.77
C PRO A 68 -15.21 4.23 1.96
N PRO A 69 -16.05 3.21 1.71
CA PRO A 69 -16.60 2.42 2.80
C PRO A 69 -15.48 1.75 3.59
N PRO A 70 -15.72 1.36 4.87
CA PRO A 70 -14.73 0.67 5.67
C PRO A 70 -14.18 -0.57 4.94
N LEU A 71 -12.86 -0.61 4.76
CA LEU A 71 -12.17 -1.67 4.05
C LEU A 71 -11.68 -2.74 5.02
N ALA A 72 -12.14 -3.98 4.85
CA ALA A 72 -11.58 -5.12 5.58
C ALA A 72 -10.23 -5.54 4.99
N LEU A 73 -9.24 -5.80 5.83
CA LEU A 73 -7.91 -6.25 5.39
C LEU A 73 -7.73 -7.75 5.67
N PRO A 74 -6.86 -8.45 4.91
CA PRO A 74 -6.58 -9.86 5.14
C PRO A 74 -5.77 -10.13 6.43
N LEU A 75 -5.25 -9.07 7.06
CA LEU A 75 -4.42 -9.09 8.26
C LEU A 75 -4.74 -7.84 9.11
N ASN A 76 -4.55 -7.92 10.42
CA ASN A 76 -4.44 -6.72 11.25
C ASN A 76 -3.10 -6.04 10.93
N VAL A 77 -3.17 -4.79 10.47
CA VAL A 77 -2.01 -3.99 10.10
C VAL A 77 -1.68 -3.05 11.24
N TYR A 78 -0.52 -3.24 11.88
CA TYR A 78 -0.03 -2.36 12.91
C TYR A 78 1.06 -1.44 12.35
N VAL A 79 0.86 -0.13 12.46
CA VAL A 79 1.87 0.86 12.09
C VAL A 79 2.43 1.48 13.36
N ILE A 80 3.71 1.23 13.63
CA ILE A 80 4.46 1.89 14.69
C ILE A 80 4.91 3.26 14.16
N LEU A 81 4.20 4.30 14.55
CA LEU A 81 4.45 5.69 14.17
C LEU A 81 5.47 6.32 15.12
N HIS A 82 6.55 6.86 14.57
CA HIS A 82 7.51 7.60 15.37
C HIS A 82 6.92 8.97 15.80
N PRO A 83 7.06 9.40 17.06
CA PRO A 83 6.37 10.61 17.58
C PRO A 83 6.81 11.92 16.93
N ASN A 84 8.03 11.95 16.38
CA ASN A 84 8.52 13.11 15.62
C ASN A 84 8.03 13.17 14.17
N GLU A 85 7.28 12.17 13.70
CA GLU A 85 6.71 12.26 12.37
C GLU A 85 5.57 13.26 12.31
N LEU A 86 5.59 14.08 11.26
CA LEU A 86 4.54 15.06 11.06
C LEU A 86 3.27 14.33 10.62
N ARG A 87 2.30 14.23 11.53
CA ARG A 87 1.00 13.55 11.30
C ARG A 87 0.34 13.98 9.98
N GLY A 88 0.33 15.27 9.67
CA GLY A 88 -0.24 15.79 8.41
C GLY A 88 0.51 15.37 7.13
N LYS A 89 1.68 14.72 7.25
CA LYS A 89 2.47 14.17 6.14
C LYS A 89 2.55 12.64 6.16
N SER A 90 2.15 11.99 7.25
CA SER A 90 2.14 10.53 7.32
C SER A 90 1.08 9.98 6.37
N THR A 91 1.48 9.00 5.56
CA THR A 91 0.57 8.33 4.62
C THR A 91 -0.24 7.23 5.27
N SER A 92 0.31 6.60 6.32
CA SER A 92 -0.37 5.54 7.07
C SER A 92 -1.61 6.08 7.81
N LEU A 93 -1.55 7.31 8.33
CA LEU A 93 -2.71 7.92 8.98
C LEU A 93 -3.90 8.09 8.04
N ALA A 94 -3.67 8.44 6.77
CA ALA A 94 -4.74 8.53 5.78
C ALA A 94 -5.38 7.16 5.53
N ALA A 95 -4.56 6.13 5.32
CA ALA A 95 -5.01 4.76 5.14
C ALA A 95 -5.75 4.21 6.36
N SER A 96 -5.34 4.58 7.58
CA SER A 96 -6.02 4.18 8.83
C SER A 96 -7.46 4.69 8.95
N THR A 97 -7.82 5.76 8.21
CA THR A 97 -9.21 6.22 8.18
C THR A 97 -10.10 5.39 7.26
N ILE A 98 -9.50 4.56 6.39
CA ILE A 98 -10.20 3.73 5.40
C ILE A 98 -10.48 2.34 5.96
N SER A 99 -9.55 1.76 6.72
CA SER A 99 -9.69 0.42 7.29
C SER A 99 -9.67 0.43 8.82
N PRO A 100 -10.63 -0.21 9.50
CA PRO A 100 -10.58 -0.42 10.95
C PRO A 100 -9.50 -1.43 11.37
N ASP A 101 -9.01 -2.27 10.44
CA ASP A 101 -7.97 -3.28 10.69
C ASP A 101 -6.55 -2.69 10.59
N LEU A 102 -6.43 -1.38 10.32
CA LEU A 102 -5.17 -0.65 10.30
C LEU A 102 -5.02 0.21 11.55
N HIS A 103 -4.19 -0.25 12.47
CA HIS A 103 -3.97 0.33 13.78
C HIS A 103 -2.71 1.20 13.80
N ILE A 104 -2.84 2.43 14.29
CA ILE A 104 -1.69 3.33 14.50
C ILE A 104 -1.28 3.28 15.96
N VAL A 105 -0.02 2.95 16.23
CA VAL A 105 0.57 2.92 17.57
C VAL A 105 1.76 3.86 17.62
N GLU A 106 1.77 4.80 18.57
CA GLU A 106 2.85 5.77 18.69
C GLU A 106 4.03 5.21 19.51
N TYR A 107 5.23 5.22 18.93
CA TYR A 107 6.45 4.77 19.61
C TYR A 107 6.77 5.67 20.82
N PRO A 108 7.15 5.14 22.00
CA PRO A 108 7.72 3.82 22.26
C PRO A 108 6.73 2.68 22.53
N ALA A 109 5.43 2.89 22.36
CA ALA A 109 4.49 1.78 22.46
C ALA A 109 4.65 0.80 21.27
N VAL A 110 4.53 -0.48 21.58
CA VAL A 110 4.44 -1.61 20.63
C VAL A 110 3.37 -2.53 21.22
N PRO A 111 2.37 -2.99 20.45
CA PRO A 111 1.32 -3.83 21.02
C PRO A 111 1.91 -5.10 21.64
N GLU A 112 1.48 -5.40 22.86
CA GLU A 112 2.01 -6.52 23.66
C GLU A 112 1.44 -7.87 23.18
N GLU A 113 0.27 -7.83 22.54
CA GLU A 113 -0.45 -8.96 21.95
C GLU A 113 0.19 -9.53 20.67
N LEU A 114 1.29 -8.92 20.20
CA LEU A 114 1.99 -9.38 19.00
C LEU A 114 2.90 -10.58 19.30
N GLU A 115 2.39 -11.77 18.96
CA GLU A 115 3.13 -13.02 19.07
C GLU A 115 3.99 -13.30 17.82
N PRO A 116 5.26 -13.73 17.98
CA PRO A 116 6.16 -14.02 16.86
C PRO A 116 5.63 -15.06 15.86
N GLU A 117 4.85 -16.03 16.33
CA GLU A 117 4.34 -17.15 15.53
C GLU A 117 3.23 -16.75 14.56
N SER A 118 2.55 -15.62 14.83
CA SER A 118 1.43 -15.13 14.01
C SER A 118 1.59 -13.69 13.51
N THR A 119 2.79 -13.12 13.68
CA THR A 119 3.06 -11.71 13.34
C THR A 119 4.30 -11.57 12.47
N LEU A 120 4.13 -10.90 11.33
CA LEU A 120 5.22 -10.47 10.45
C LEU A 120 5.64 -9.04 10.75
N VAL A 121 6.86 -8.67 10.38
CA VAL A 121 7.28 -7.26 10.29
C VAL A 121 7.88 -6.98 8.92
N LEU A 122 7.31 -6.02 8.19
CA LEU A 122 7.90 -5.55 6.95
C LEU A 122 9.08 -4.62 7.27
N TYR A 123 10.30 -5.13 7.12
CA TYR A 123 11.49 -4.35 7.33
C TYR A 123 12.68 -4.90 6.53
N PRO A 124 13.28 -4.11 5.60
CA PRO A 124 14.36 -4.58 4.74
C PRO A 124 15.70 -4.64 5.51
N SER A 125 15.89 -5.72 6.26
CA SER A 125 17.13 -6.06 6.97
C SER A 125 17.82 -7.27 6.36
N GLU A 126 19.09 -7.50 6.70
CA GLU A 126 19.85 -8.67 6.23
C GLU A 126 19.18 -10.01 6.57
N GLN A 127 18.43 -10.07 7.67
CA GLN A 127 17.66 -11.26 8.10
C GLN A 127 16.29 -11.40 7.41
N SER A 128 15.88 -10.45 6.56
CA SER A 128 14.54 -10.46 5.96
C SER A 128 14.44 -11.42 4.77
N VAL A 129 13.37 -12.21 4.76
CA VAL A 129 13.02 -13.14 3.67
C VAL A 129 11.91 -12.57 2.79
N GLU A 130 11.81 -13.01 1.55
CA GLU A 130 10.68 -12.68 0.68
C GLU A 130 9.41 -13.42 1.13
N LEU A 131 8.23 -12.90 0.78
CA LEU A 131 6.95 -13.47 1.20
C LEU A 131 6.77 -14.92 0.74
N HIS A 132 7.21 -15.27 -0.47
CA HIS A 132 7.08 -16.64 -1.00
C HIS A 132 7.94 -17.67 -0.23
N GLU A 133 8.95 -17.21 0.52
CA GLU A 133 9.78 -18.05 1.37
C GLU A 133 9.12 -18.31 2.75
N VAL A 134 8.03 -17.60 3.06
CA VAL A 134 7.27 -17.77 4.31
C VAL A 134 6.32 -18.95 4.18
N ARG A 135 6.67 -20.07 4.80
CA ARG A 135 5.78 -21.24 4.91
C ARG A 135 4.51 -20.89 5.70
N HIS A 136 3.39 -21.45 5.28
CA HIS A 136 2.07 -21.27 5.90
C HIS A 136 1.71 -19.79 6.10
N LEU A 137 1.92 -18.99 5.05
CA LEU A 137 1.71 -17.54 5.07
C LEU A 137 0.29 -17.17 5.54
N ASP A 138 -0.70 -18.01 5.23
CA ASP A 138 -2.11 -17.89 5.62
C ASP A 138 -2.38 -18.01 7.14
N GLN A 139 -1.42 -18.51 7.93
CA GLN A 139 -1.55 -18.61 9.39
C GLN A 139 -1.23 -17.29 10.11
N TYR A 140 -0.54 -16.37 9.45
CA TYR A 140 -0.24 -15.06 10.03
C TYR A 140 -1.52 -14.23 10.11
N LYS A 141 -1.67 -13.51 11.22
CA LYS A 141 -2.85 -12.68 11.50
C LYS A 141 -2.54 -11.20 11.52
N ASN A 142 -1.27 -10.88 11.78
CA ASN A 142 -0.80 -9.53 12.01
C ASN A 142 0.42 -9.22 11.15
N VAL A 143 0.56 -7.97 10.75
CA VAL A 143 1.78 -7.44 10.16
C VAL A 143 2.12 -6.08 10.74
N VAL A 144 3.40 -5.86 11.05
CA VAL A 144 3.94 -4.61 11.56
C VAL A 144 4.65 -3.82 10.47
N PHE A 145 4.38 -2.52 10.40
CA PHE A 145 5.08 -1.52 9.60
C PHE A 145 5.65 -0.44 10.52
N ILE A 146 6.70 0.24 10.07
CA ILE A 146 7.33 1.35 10.79
C ILE A 146 7.15 2.63 9.98
N ASP A 147 6.49 3.63 10.56
CA ASP A 147 6.31 4.94 9.94
C ASP A 147 7.20 5.98 10.61
N SER A 148 8.37 6.21 10.00
CA SER A 148 9.38 7.12 10.52
C SER A 148 10.38 7.53 9.44
N THR A 149 11.24 8.50 9.75
CA THR A 149 12.47 8.67 8.96
C THR A 149 13.35 7.42 8.99
N TRP A 150 14.18 7.22 7.97
CA TRP A 150 15.06 6.04 7.85
C TRP A 150 16.09 5.87 8.96
N GLN A 151 16.50 6.96 9.61
CA GLN A 151 17.41 6.86 10.75
C GLN A 151 16.67 6.36 11.99
N GLN A 152 15.43 6.82 12.19
CA GLN A 152 14.57 6.43 13.29
C GLN A 152 14.02 5.01 13.13
N SER A 153 13.77 4.56 11.90
CA SER A 153 13.22 3.23 11.66
C SER A 153 14.16 2.13 12.13
N LYS A 154 15.48 2.36 12.05
CA LYS A 154 16.51 1.47 12.58
C LYS A 154 16.44 1.31 14.10
N ALA A 155 16.05 2.35 14.83
CA ALA A 155 15.91 2.27 16.28
C ALA A 155 14.70 1.42 16.64
N ILE A 156 13.56 1.66 15.98
CA ILE A 156 12.32 0.90 16.19
C ILE A 156 12.51 -0.58 15.81
N ALA A 157 13.15 -0.86 14.67
CA ALA A 157 13.42 -2.23 14.22
C ALA A 157 14.39 -3.02 15.13
N ARG A 158 15.16 -2.34 15.97
CA ARG A 158 16.06 -2.96 16.96
C ARG A 158 15.42 -3.13 18.33
N ASP A 159 14.25 -2.55 18.56
CA ASP A 159 13.46 -2.79 19.77
C ASP A 159 13.16 -4.29 19.86
N GLU A 160 13.47 -4.93 21.00
CA GLU A 160 13.37 -6.39 21.15
C GLU A 160 11.94 -6.90 20.89
N ARG A 161 10.91 -6.06 21.12
CA ARG A 161 9.50 -6.42 20.82
C ARG A 161 9.22 -6.54 19.32
N VAL A 162 9.95 -5.79 18.49
CA VAL A 162 9.83 -5.81 17.02
C VAL A 162 10.83 -6.79 16.41
N LYS A 163 12.07 -6.77 16.89
CA LYS A 163 13.19 -7.58 16.40
C LYS A 163 12.95 -9.09 16.54
N LYS A 164 12.17 -9.52 17.54
CA LYS A 164 11.80 -10.93 17.75
C LYS A 164 10.83 -11.47 16.68
N LEU A 165 10.15 -10.58 15.95
CA LEU A 165 9.15 -10.96 14.95
C LEU A 165 9.83 -11.44 13.67
N LYS A 166 9.10 -12.16 12.81
CA LYS A 166 9.67 -12.61 11.54
C LYS A 166 9.77 -11.43 10.57
N HIS A 167 11.01 -11.08 10.21
CA HIS A 167 11.28 -10.02 9.24
C HIS A 167 11.02 -10.50 7.81
N VAL A 168 10.20 -9.74 7.10
CA VAL A 168 9.92 -9.95 5.68
C VAL A 168 10.24 -8.71 4.88
N ARG A 169 10.49 -8.91 3.58
CA ARG A 169 10.67 -7.84 2.59
C ARG A 169 9.81 -8.16 1.37
N ILE A 170 9.29 -7.11 0.75
CA ILE A 170 8.73 -7.19 -0.59
C ILE A 170 9.85 -7.02 -1.62
N LYS A 171 9.63 -7.49 -2.85
CA LYS A 171 10.55 -7.21 -3.96
C LYS A 171 10.74 -5.69 -4.11
N SER A 172 11.94 -5.27 -4.47
CA SER A 172 12.25 -3.85 -4.65
C SER A 172 11.33 -3.25 -5.71
N GLN A 173 10.62 -2.17 -5.38
CA GLN A 173 9.71 -1.47 -6.28
C GLN A 173 10.11 -0.01 -6.41
N THR A 174 10.07 0.52 -7.62
CA THR A 174 10.22 1.95 -7.86
C THR A 174 8.88 2.65 -7.61
N SER A 175 8.82 3.56 -6.63
CA SER A 175 7.63 4.34 -6.34
C SER A 175 7.22 5.21 -7.53
N LEU A 176 5.95 5.10 -7.93
CA LEU A 176 5.35 5.97 -8.95
C LEU A 176 4.97 7.35 -8.41
N PHE A 177 4.79 7.47 -7.09
CA PHE A 177 4.11 8.60 -6.44
C PHE A 177 4.96 9.43 -5.49
N TRP A 178 6.23 9.07 -5.38
CA TRP A 178 7.29 9.59 -4.53
C TRP A 178 7.01 10.87 -3.73
N ARG A 179 7.35 10.84 -2.43
CA ARG A 179 7.36 12.04 -1.58
C ARG A 179 8.79 12.55 -1.41
N PHE A 180 8.94 13.82 -1.06
CA PHE A 180 10.25 14.39 -0.72
C PHE A 180 10.94 13.56 0.38
N GLN A 181 11.98 12.82 0.00
CA GLN A 181 12.92 12.15 0.89
C GLN A 181 14.31 12.14 0.24
N ASN A 182 15.36 11.95 1.05
CA ASN A 182 16.76 12.01 0.61
C ASN A 182 17.28 10.68 0.02
N ASN A 183 16.39 9.81 -0.46
CA ASN A 183 16.72 8.49 -0.99
C ASN A 183 16.38 8.36 -2.47
N ASP A 184 16.70 7.22 -3.09
CA ASP A 184 16.33 6.91 -4.47
C ASP A 184 14.92 6.29 -4.57
N PRO A 185 14.29 6.26 -5.75
CA PRO A 185 12.87 5.91 -5.95
C PRO A 185 12.43 4.54 -5.44
N THR A 186 13.37 3.65 -5.08
CA THR A 186 13.06 2.34 -4.50
C THR A 186 12.50 2.42 -3.07
N TYR A 187 12.56 3.60 -2.44
CA TYR A 187 12.10 3.83 -1.08
C TYR A 187 10.61 4.21 -1.05
N LEU A 188 9.75 3.23 -0.86
CA LEU A 188 8.30 3.43 -0.84
C LEU A 188 7.84 4.31 0.32
N ALA A 189 6.76 5.08 0.13
CA ALA A 189 6.03 5.63 1.27
C ALA A 189 5.38 4.50 2.08
N THR A 190 5.08 4.75 3.35
CA THR A 190 4.50 3.73 4.25
C THR A 190 3.21 3.11 3.69
N VAL A 191 2.29 3.90 3.13
CA VAL A 191 1.08 3.37 2.46
C VAL A 191 1.37 2.55 1.20
N GLU A 192 2.42 2.88 0.43
CA GLU A 192 2.83 2.06 -0.73
C GLU A 192 3.38 0.73 -0.24
N ALA A 193 4.18 0.74 0.82
CA ALA A 193 4.70 -0.49 1.43
C ALA A 193 3.57 -1.38 1.95
N ILE A 194 2.55 -0.81 2.60
CA ILE A 194 1.35 -1.52 3.03
C ILE A 194 0.61 -2.11 1.83
N TYR A 195 0.33 -1.30 0.81
CA TYR A 195 -0.37 -1.74 -0.40
C TYR A 195 0.34 -2.89 -1.11
N TYR A 196 1.64 -2.73 -1.42
CA TYR A 196 2.38 -3.77 -2.13
C TYR A 196 2.55 -5.05 -1.31
N PHE A 197 2.74 -4.93 0.01
CA PHE A 197 2.78 -6.08 0.90
C PHE A 197 1.46 -6.85 0.89
N LEU A 198 0.33 -6.16 1.10
CA LEU A 198 -0.98 -6.80 1.16
C LEU A 198 -1.38 -7.39 -0.19
N ARG A 199 -1.07 -6.69 -1.29
CA ARG A 199 -1.27 -7.22 -2.65
C ARG A 199 -0.48 -8.53 -2.85
N GLU A 200 0.81 -8.55 -2.51
CA GLU A 200 1.64 -9.77 -2.64
C GLU A 200 1.13 -10.90 -1.72
N TYR A 201 0.75 -10.57 -0.48
CA TYR A 201 0.15 -11.53 0.46
C TYR A 201 -1.13 -12.17 -0.12
N ILE A 202 -2.07 -11.35 -0.60
CA ILE A 202 -3.33 -11.81 -1.18
C ILE A 202 -3.07 -12.69 -2.40
N THR A 203 -2.22 -12.24 -3.33
CA THR A 203 -1.84 -13.00 -4.51
C THR A 203 -1.33 -14.40 -4.14
N GLN A 204 -0.38 -14.50 -3.21
CA GLN A 204 0.21 -15.79 -2.82
C GLN A 204 -0.78 -16.69 -2.10
N VAL A 205 -1.58 -16.16 -1.17
CA VAL A 205 -2.60 -16.94 -0.45
C VAL A 205 -3.66 -17.47 -1.41
N ASN A 206 -4.11 -16.64 -2.37
CA ASN A 206 -5.09 -17.04 -3.37
C ASN A 206 -4.53 -18.08 -4.35
N GLN A 207 -3.27 -17.93 -4.76
CA GLN A 207 -2.59 -18.90 -5.60
C GLN A 207 -2.51 -20.29 -4.93
N VAL A 208 -2.07 -20.35 -3.67
CA VAL A 208 -2.00 -21.62 -2.92
C VAL A 208 -3.38 -22.27 -2.76
N LYS A 209 -4.42 -21.47 -2.50
CA LYS A 209 -5.81 -21.98 -2.44
C LYS A 209 -6.26 -22.57 -3.77
N ALA A 210 -6.00 -21.86 -4.88
CA ALA A 210 -6.36 -22.34 -6.21
C ALA A 210 -5.63 -23.65 -6.56
N GLU A 211 -4.34 -23.78 -6.23
CA GLU A 211 -3.55 -25.00 -6.45
C GLU A 211 -4.06 -26.18 -5.59
N ALA A 212 -4.50 -25.92 -4.35
CA ALA A 212 -5.09 -26.93 -3.46
C ALA A 212 -6.45 -27.44 -4.00
N GLU A 213 -7.28 -26.55 -4.54
CA GLU A 213 -8.57 -26.90 -5.16
C GLU A 213 -8.38 -27.73 -6.44
N HIS A 214 -7.40 -27.38 -7.27
CA HIS A 214 -7.10 -28.13 -8.50
C HIS A 214 -6.47 -29.51 -8.24
N SER A 215 -5.74 -29.67 -7.13
CA SER A 215 -5.10 -30.95 -6.78
C SER A 215 -6.03 -31.93 -6.04
N GLY A 216 -7.26 -31.54 -5.72
CA GLY A 216 -8.25 -32.41 -5.05
C GLY A 216 -7.82 -32.91 -3.66
N SER A 217 -6.80 -32.29 -3.04
CA SER A 217 -6.28 -32.71 -1.75
C SER A 217 -6.97 -31.92 -0.62
N SER A 218 -7.78 -32.61 0.18
CA SER A 218 -8.25 -32.06 1.46
C SER A 218 -7.06 -31.86 2.39
N PRO A 219 -6.93 -30.72 3.09
CA PRO A 219 -5.90 -30.56 4.11
C PRO A 219 -6.15 -31.58 5.23
N SER A 220 -5.25 -32.55 5.35
CA SER A 220 -5.23 -33.48 6.46
C SER A 220 -4.82 -32.73 7.74
N PRO A 221 -5.44 -32.97 8.90
CA PRO A 221 -5.05 -32.31 10.13
C PRO A 221 -3.63 -32.73 10.56
N PRO A 222 -2.90 -31.89 11.32
CA PRO A 222 -1.54 -32.20 11.73
C PRO A 222 -1.52 -33.42 12.66
N LEU A 223 -0.80 -34.47 12.27
CA LEU A 223 -0.48 -35.58 13.17
C LEU A 223 0.58 -35.11 14.17
N ALA A 224 0.23 -35.23 15.46
CA ALA A 224 1.08 -34.94 16.59
C ALA A 224 2.30 -35.89 16.67
N HIS A 225 3.43 -35.30 17.08
CA HIS A 225 4.62 -35.88 17.71
C HIS A 225 4.82 -37.40 17.66
N GLN A 226 5.90 -37.82 16.99
CA GLN A 226 6.77 -38.88 17.52
C GLN A 226 8.23 -38.42 17.49
N ILE A 227 8.82 -38.45 18.69
CA ILE A 227 10.22 -38.24 19.00
C ILE A 227 10.92 -39.56 18.74
N GLU A 228 12.03 -39.57 18.01
CA GLU A 228 13.12 -40.53 18.28
C GLU A 228 14.47 -40.01 17.78
N THR A 229 15.47 -40.24 18.64
CA THR A 229 16.83 -39.74 18.63
C THR A 229 17.82 -40.76 18.05
N LYS A 230 18.87 -40.32 17.32
CA LYS A 230 20.31 -40.47 17.68
C LYS A 230 21.29 -40.34 16.48
N ASP A 231 22.25 -39.43 16.66
CA ASP A 231 23.72 -39.55 16.50
C ASP A 231 24.35 -40.38 15.36
N SER A 232 25.11 -39.73 14.46
CA SER A 232 26.60 -39.72 14.46
C SER A 232 27.28 -39.44 13.09
N LYS A 233 28.12 -38.40 13.08
CA LYS A 233 29.49 -38.22 12.51
C LYS A 233 29.86 -38.50 11.03
N ALA A 234 30.50 -37.45 10.48
CA ALA A 234 31.68 -37.40 9.58
C ALA A 234 31.49 -37.85 8.12
N SER A 235 32.16 -37.33 7.08
CA SER A 235 33.01 -36.17 6.80
C SER A 235 33.32 -36.28 5.29
N ALA A 236 33.37 -35.19 4.52
CA ALA A 236 34.37 -34.92 3.47
C ALA A 236 33.87 -33.90 2.45
N SER A 237 34.79 -33.01 2.15
CA SER A 237 34.90 -32.00 1.11
C SER A 237 34.53 -32.43 -0.31
N ALA A 238 33.85 -31.54 -1.04
CA ALA A 238 34.18 -31.25 -2.43
C ALA A 238 33.68 -29.85 -2.81
N SER A 239 34.63 -28.97 -3.09
CA SER A 239 34.48 -27.70 -3.78
C SER A 239 33.91 -27.92 -5.18
N ASN A 240 32.86 -27.17 -5.53
CA ASN A 240 32.52 -26.87 -6.92
C ASN A 240 31.94 -25.45 -7.01
N GLU A 241 32.68 -24.60 -7.71
CA GLU A 241 32.22 -23.34 -8.26
C GLU A 241 31.07 -23.62 -9.25
N VAL A 242 29.92 -22.98 -9.04
CA VAL A 242 28.90 -22.84 -10.09
C VAL A 242 28.41 -21.40 -10.10
N SER A 243 28.58 -20.78 -11.26
CA SER A 243 28.31 -19.40 -11.61
C SER A 243 26.93 -18.89 -11.17
N LEU A 244 26.92 -17.65 -10.65
CA LEU A 244 25.74 -16.81 -10.59
C LEU A 244 25.22 -16.58 -12.01
N ASN A 245 24.13 -17.25 -12.36
CA ASN A 245 23.21 -16.75 -13.38
C ASN A 245 22.05 -16.06 -12.64
N THR A 246 22.16 -14.75 -12.53
CA THR A 246 21.05 -13.84 -12.22
C THR A 246 20.10 -13.85 -13.41
N THR A 247 19.08 -14.69 -13.37
CA THR A 247 17.88 -14.48 -14.17
C THR A 247 16.95 -13.59 -13.38
N ASP A 248 16.84 -12.34 -13.82
CA ASP A 248 15.78 -11.41 -13.46
C ASP A 248 14.43 -12.03 -13.86
N GLY A 249 13.89 -12.84 -12.96
CA GLY A 249 12.50 -13.28 -13.00
C GLY A 249 11.63 -12.17 -12.44
N ALA A 250 11.37 -11.15 -13.26
CA ALA A 250 10.13 -10.41 -13.12
C ALA A 250 9.01 -11.45 -13.20
N ALA A 251 8.34 -11.70 -12.08
CA ALA A 251 7.02 -12.31 -12.15
C ALA A 251 6.23 -11.44 -13.14
N SER A 252 5.82 -12.01 -14.27
CA SER A 252 5.13 -11.28 -15.30
C SER A 252 3.93 -10.58 -14.65
N SER A 253 3.67 -9.33 -15.06
CA SER A 253 2.50 -8.57 -14.61
C SER A 253 1.17 -9.33 -14.81
N ASP A 254 1.17 -10.33 -15.69
CA ASP A 254 0.03 -11.18 -16.02
C ASP A 254 -0.34 -12.13 -14.86
N ASP A 255 0.63 -12.66 -14.10
CA ASP A 255 0.37 -13.67 -13.06
C ASP A 255 -0.29 -13.06 -11.82
N ALA A 256 0.15 -11.85 -11.43
CA ALA A 256 -0.44 -11.10 -10.32
C ALA A 256 -1.87 -10.60 -10.62
N SER A 257 -2.26 -10.46 -11.90
CA SER A 257 -3.59 -10.00 -12.29
C SER A 257 -4.69 -11.06 -12.09
N THR A 258 -4.31 -12.33 -12.05
CA THR A 258 -5.24 -13.45 -11.91
C THR A 258 -5.72 -13.62 -10.47
N PHE A 259 -4.86 -13.32 -9.49
CA PHE A 259 -5.11 -13.62 -8.07
C PHE A 259 -5.29 -12.37 -7.19
N TYR A 260 -5.36 -11.18 -7.81
CA TYR A 260 -5.61 -9.91 -7.15
C TYR A 260 -6.58 -9.08 -7.97
N HIS A 261 -7.66 -8.62 -7.34
CA HIS A 261 -8.78 -7.95 -7.98
C HIS A 261 -9.07 -6.55 -7.40
N GLY A 262 -8.10 -5.97 -6.71
CA GLY A 262 -8.21 -4.63 -6.14
C GLY A 262 -8.71 -4.60 -4.70
N GLU A 263 -8.60 -5.73 -3.99
CA GLU A 263 -9.09 -5.93 -2.63
C GLU A 263 -8.56 -4.89 -1.63
N VAL A 264 -7.43 -4.24 -1.92
CA VAL A 264 -6.86 -3.19 -1.05
C VAL A 264 -6.54 -1.89 -1.78
N ASP A 265 -7.09 -1.68 -2.98
CA ASP A 265 -6.78 -0.50 -3.81
C ASP A 265 -7.19 0.81 -3.13
N ASP A 266 -8.30 0.80 -2.38
CA ASP A 266 -8.80 1.96 -1.63
C ASP A 266 -7.77 2.51 -0.62
N LEU A 267 -6.82 1.72 -0.13
CA LEU A 267 -5.75 2.23 0.74
C LEU A 267 -4.94 3.37 0.08
N LEU A 268 -4.84 3.36 -1.26
CA LEU A 268 -4.14 4.39 -2.02
C LEU A 268 -5.00 5.63 -2.34
N TYR A 269 -6.29 5.63 -2.02
CA TYR A 269 -7.26 6.65 -2.44
C TYR A 269 -6.80 8.09 -2.15
N TYR A 270 -6.51 8.38 -0.87
CA TYR A 270 -6.02 9.69 -0.47
C TYR A 270 -4.60 9.99 -0.95
N TYR A 271 -3.77 8.96 -1.10
CA TYR A 271 -2.39 9.11 -1.50
C TYR A 271 -2.28 9.54 -2.97
N ILE A 272 -3.01 8.86 -3.85
CA ILE A 272 -3.07 9.16 -5.28
C ILE A 272 -3.76 10.51 -5.52
N ASN A 273 -4.84 10.81 -4.78
CA ASN A 273 -5.46 12.14 -4.84
C ASN A 273 -4.44 13.26 -4.50
N GLN A 274 -3.65 13.09 -3.45
CA GLN A 274 -2.60 14.04 -3.09
C GLN A 274 -1.54 14.16 -4.19
N TYR A 275 -1.08 13.04 -4.74
CA TYR A 275 -0.11 13.01 -5.84
C TYR A 275 -0.62 13.80 -7.07
N ILE A 276 -1.83 13.49 -7.55
CA ILE A 276 -2.43 14.19 -8.70
C ILE A 276 -2.55 15.70 -8.42
N GLY A 277 -2.95 16.08 -7.20
CA GLY A 277 -3.07 17.49 -6.83
C GLY A 277 -1.72 18.23 -6.81
N VAL A 278 -0.64 17.53 -6.47
CA VAL A 278 0.72 18.07 -6.58
C VAL A 278 1.10 18.23 -8.06
N GLN A 279 0.88 17.21 -8.90
CA GLN A 279 1.19 17.30 -10.32
C GLN A 279 0.47 18.48 -10.98
N GLN A 280 -0.86 18.56 -10.87
CA GLN A 280 -1.68 19.66 -11.43
C GLN A 280 -1.19 21.05 -10.99
N ARG A 281 -0.79 21.20 -9.71
CA ARG A 281 -0.32 22.47 -9.17
C ARG A 281 0.96 22.98 -9.85
N TYR A 282 1.83 22.06 -10.26
CA TYR A 282 3.15 22.37 -10.81
C TYR A 282 3.25 22.16 -12.34
N THR A 283 2.22 21.65 -13.01
CA THR A 283 2.15 21.53 -14.48
C THR A 283 1.33 22.64 -15.13
N ASN A 284 0.32 23.21 -14.45
CA ASN A 284 -0.67 24.11 -15.07
C ASN A 284 -0.21 25.58 -15.23
N GLY A 285 1.03 25.82 -15.69
CA GLY A 285 1.50 27.16 -16.07
C GLY A 285 1.64 28.17 -14.91
N ASN A 286 1.59 27.73 -13.66
CA ASN A 286 1.77 28.60 -12.49
C ASN A 286 3.22 29.11 -12.36
N LEU A 287 3.37 30.33 -11.81
CA LEU A 287 4.66 30.97 -11.48
C LEU A 287 5.48 30.20 -10.42
N ASN A 288 4.87 29.24 -9.73
CA ASN A 288 5.53 28.42 -8.73
C ASN A 288 6.41 27.36 -9.40
N LYS A 289 7.71 27.65 -9.51
CA LYS A 289 8.70 26.66 -9.95
C LYS A 289 8.90 25.62 -8.85
N TYR A 290 8.65 24.36 -9.17
CA TYR A 290 9.04 23.24 -8.32
C TYR A 290 10.56 23.26 -8.16
N THR A 291 11.06 23.52 -6.96
CA THR A 291 12.51 23.74 -6.77
C THR A 291 13.29 22.43 -6.87
N ASN A 292 14.51 22.47 -7.42
CA ASN A 292 15.43 21.32 -7.56
C ASN A 292 15.99 20.76 -6.23
N ARG A 293 15.45 21.19 -5.07
CA ARG A 293 15.60 20.43 -3.81
C ARG A 293 14.86 19.08 -3.90
N HIS A 294 13.92 18.99 -4.82
CA HIS A 294 13.17 17.79 -5.13
C HIS A 294 13.84 17.00 -6.25
N PHE A 295 13.51 15.72 -6.30
CA PHE A 295 14.05 14.75 -7.23
C PHE A 295 13.76 15.11 -8.71
N SER A 296 14.75 14.96 -9.59
CA SER A 296 14.60 15.25 -11.02
C SER A 296 13.54 14.34 -11.63
N GLY A 297 12.69 14.89 -12.49
CA GLY A 297 11.63 14.15 -13.16
C GLY A 297 10.42 13.82 -12.29
N TYR A 298 10.33 14.28 -11.03
CA TYR A 298 9.16 14.03 -10.18
C TYR A 298 7.87 14.66 -10.74
N ILE A 299 7.92 15.95 -11.08
CA ILE A 299 6.81 16.61 -11.79
C ILE A 299 6.89 16.22 -13.25
N ILE A 300 5.85 15.55 -13.72
CA ILE A 300 5.75 15.05 -15.09
C ILE A 300 5.19 16.18 -15.96
N GLN A 301 6.05 16.77 -16.78
CA GLN A 301 5.70 17.93 -17.61
C GLN A 301 4.80 17.52 -18.76
N ASN A 302 3.98 18.45 -19.25
CA ASN A 302 3.10 18.25 -20.42
C ASN A 302 2.14 17.04 -20.31
N THR A 303 1.78 16.65 -19.09
CA THR A 303 0.83 15.56 -18.83
C THR A 303 -0.43 16.13 -18.17
N SER A 304 -1.59 15.82 -18.74
CA SER A 304 -2.88 16.14 -18.14
C SER A 304 -3.29 15.05 -17.16
N TRP A 305 -3.75 15.45 -15.98
CA TRP A 305 -4.24 14.54 -14.94
C TRP A 305 -5.76 14.57 -14.79
N ASP A 306 -6.43 15.43 -15.56
CA ASP A 306 -7.84 15.78 -15.35
C ASP A 306 -8.75 14.59 -15.65
N GLU A 307 -8.41 13.75 -16.64
CA GLU A 307 -9.14 12.52 -16.97
C GLU A 307 -9.26 11.54 -15.80
N LEU A 308 -8.31 11.56 -14.86
CA LEU A 308 -8.31 10.66 -13.70
C LEU A 308 -9.21 11.16 -12.56
N VAL A 309 -9.63 12.43 -12.60
CA VAL A 309 -10.29 13.10 -11.47
C VAL A 309 -11.49 13.96 -11.87
N THR A 310 -11.92 13.87 -13.12
CA THR A 310 -13.15 14.50 -13.62
C THR A 310 -14.27 13.45 -13.76
N PRO A 311 -15.54 13.83 -13.55
CA PRO A 311 -16.65 12.92 -13.82
C PRO A 311 -16.66 12.50 -15.29
N PRO A 312 -17.05 11.25 -15.61
CA PRO A 312 -17.27 10.86 -16.99
C PRO A 312 -18.39 11.73 -17.60
N PRO A 313 -18.36 11.97 -18.93
CA PRO A 313 -19.43 12.71 -19.59
C PRO A 313 -20.79 12.04 -19.34
N ILE A 314 -21.81 12.84 -19.06
CA ILE A 314 -23.18 12.35 -18.87
C ILE A 314 -23.67 11.84 -20.23
N ASP A 315 -23.90 10.53 -20.34
CA ASP A 315 -24.54 9.93 -21.50
C ASP A 315 -26.04 10.27 -21.46
N ASN A 316 -26.47 11.25 -22.26
CA ASN A 316 -27.87 11.67 -22.36
C ASN A 316 -28.78 10.64 -23.10
N SER A 317 -28.39 9.37 -23.15
CA SER A 317 -29.04 8.34 -23.99
C SER A 317 -30.02 7.43 -23.23
N THR A 318 -30.38 7.73 -21.98
CA THR A 318 -31.46 7.01 -21.27
C THR A 318 -32.23 7.96 -20.35
N ASN A 319 -33.26 8.63 -20.90
CA ASN A 319 -34.47 9.06 -20.17
C ASN A 319 -35.51 9.65 -21.13
N GLU A 320 -36.21 8.78 -21.87
CA GLU A 320 -37.62 9.02 -22.24
C GLU A 320 -38.42 7.76 -21.93
N THR A 321 -38.85 7.63 -20.68
CA THR A 321 -40.07 6.88 -20.38
C THR A 321 -40.81 7.64 -19.31
N THR A 322 -41.54 8.64 -19.77
CA THR A 322 -42.52 9.41 -19.01
C THR A 322 -43.52 8.43 -18.42
N THR A 323 -43.48 8.27 -17.10
CA THR A 323 -44.49 7.56 -16.34
C THR A 323 -45.73 8.44 -16.28
N GLU A 324 -46.77 8.03 -17.01
CA GLU A 324 -48.09 8.64 -17.02
C GLU A 324 -48.75 8.47 -15.64
N ALA A 325 -49.15 9.57 -15.01
CA ALA A 325 -49.83 9.56 -13.72
C ALA A 325 -51.28 9.04 -13.86
N PRO A 326 -51.80 8.23 -12.92
CA PRO A 326 -53.15 7.69 -13.03
C PRO A 326 -54.19 8.79 -12.77
N ARG A 327 -55.12 8.95 -13.74
CA ARG A 327 -56.31 9.78 -13.59
C ARG A 327 -57.18 9.26 -12.45
N LYS A 328 -57.51 10.15 -11.51
CA LYS A 328 -58.58 9.95 -10.53
C LYS A 328 -59.90 9.77 -11.28
N ALA A 329 -60.60 8.67 -11.01
CA ALA A 329 -62.02 8.55 -11.30
C ALA A 329 -62.80 9.23 -10.17
N SER A 330 -63.65 10.17 -10.56
CA SER A 330 -64.72 10.75 -9.76
C SER A 330 -66.04 10.27 -10.34
N ASP A 331 -66.90 9.79 -9.45
CA ASP A 331 -68.29 9.30 -9.55
C ASP A 331 -68.55 7.94 -10.20
#